data_AF-Q08ZE8-F1
#
_entry.id   AF-Q08ZE8-F1
#
_cell.length_a   1.000
_cell.length_b   1.000
_cell.length_c   1.000
_cell.angle_alpha   90.00
_cell.angle_beta   90.00
_cell.angle_gamma   90.00
#
_symmetry.space_group_name_H-M   'P 1'
#
loop_
_entity.id
_entity.type
_entity.pdbx_description
1 polymer ?
#
loop_
_entity_poly.entity_id
_entity_poly.type
_entity_poly.pdbx_seq_one_letter_code
_entity_poly.pdbx_strand_id
1 'polypeptide(L)'
;MFHLLKLGPVPLSQAQGSTNVYLRISASGEFASPVFEQDDAVGVQALLLGVEASEVCCEPALADVAQSLGLRVEPPPEQALTARAAIATFMAWEQRGVAALGADKALLFVQAATEFWEAQPWTHWDDSQPFAITLSGAHSHTYEGSVFGGGDEGGEGIALYEQSGALQVLMELQGQGKGRAATALPAIAVTLDHRPSYAVEALAAAHRAPRLPLPLKTGPSGLSVPSPMEAVVLVATLRAMARLTPSHREVLSTLVAGSEQLAVRVIAPAPRIRN
;
A
#
# COMPACT_ATOMS: atom_id res chain seq x y z
N MET A 1 19.60 17.02 11.60
CA MET A 1 20.45 16.07 10.85
C MET A 1 19.60 15.44 9.75
N PHE A 2 20.14 15.38 8.54
CA PHE A 2 19.51 14.83 7.35
C PHE A 2 20.17 13.51 6.94
N HIS A 3 19.38 12.61 6.40
CA HIS A 3 19.77 11.31 5.88
C HIS A 3 19.56 11.32 4.37
N LEU A 4 20.63 11.05 3.61
CA LEU A 4 20.58 10.88 2.17
C LEU A 4 20.37 9.40 1.85
N LEU A 5 19.25 9.13 1.21
CA LEU A 5 18.78 7.77 0.90
C LEU A 5 18.63 7.59 -0.60
N LYS A 6 18.66 6.34 -1.04
CA LYS A 6 18.38 5.88 -2.39
C LYS A 6 17.21 4.90 -2.35
N LEU A 7 16.23 5.10 -3.23
CA LEU A 7 15.11 4.16 -3.41
C LEU A 7 15.46 2.98 -4.34
N GLY A 8 16.50 3.13 -5.15
CA GLY A 8 16.90 2.17 -6.17
C GLY A 8 16.56 2.64 -7.59
N PRO A 9 16.79 1.81 -8.60
CA PRO A 9 16.38 2.11 -9.96
C PRO A 9 14.85 2.07 -10.06
N VAL A 10 14.26 3.22 -10.34
CA VAL A 10 12.84 3.38 -10.62
C VAL A 10 12.63 3.31 -12.14
N PRO A 11 11.79 2.40 -12.65
CA PRO A 11 11.47 2.34 -14.08
C PRO A 11 10.85 3.64 -14.56
N LEU A 12 11.25 4.13 -15.73
CA LEU A 12 10.65 5.31 -16.33
C LEU A 12 9.44 4.89 -17.17
N SER A 13 8.29 5.54 -16.93
CA SER A 13 6.99 5.16 -17.53
C SER A 13 6.94 5.21 -19.06
N GLN A 14 7.91 5.86 -19.73
CA GLN A 14 7.91 6.10 -21.18
C GLN A 14 9.23 5.79 -21.91
N ALA A 15 10.26 5.26 -21.24
CA ALA A 15 11.54 4.94 -21.87
C ALA A 15 12.01 3.53 -21.50
N GLN A 16 12.73 2.86 -22.40
CA GLN A 16 13.55 1.70 -22.04
C GLN A 16 14.68 2.20 -21.12
N GLY A 17 14.42 2.24 -19.82
CA GLY A 17 15.38 2.75 -18.85
C GLY A 17 14.81 2.85 -17.45
N SER A 18 15.72 2.98 -16.50
CA SER A 18 15.45 3.25 -15.09
C SER A 18 16.29 4.44 -14.65
N THR A 19 15.87 5.17 -13.63
CA THR A 19 16.68 6.22 -13.01
C THR A 19 16.80 5.94 -11.52
N ASN A 20 17.88 6.36 -10.89
CA ASN A 20 17.95 6.30 -9.43
C ASN A 20 17.19 7.49 -8.85
N VAL A 21 16.51 7.25 -7.73
CA VAL A 21 15.80 8.28 -6.98
C VAL A 21 16.46 8.44 -5.63
N TYR A 22 16.89 9.66 -5.35
CA TYR A 22 17.59 10.03 -4.13
C TYR A 22 16.70 10.93 -3.28
N LEU A 23 16.71 10.69 -1.98
CA LEU A 23 15.88 11.37 -1.01
C LEU A 23 16.77 12.03 0.05
N ARG A 24 16.43 13.26 0.43
CA ARG A 24 16.96 13.90 1.64
C ARG A 24 15.84 13.96 2.66
N ILE A 25 15.99 13.20 3.74
CA ILE A 25 14.98 13.06 4.79
C ILE A 25 15.60 13.44 6.14
N SER A 26 14.96 14.32 6.89
CA SER A 26 15.36 14.66 8.26
C SER A 26 15.11 13.49 9.22
N ALA A 27 15.75 13.54 10.39
CA ALA A 27 15.48 12.56 11.46
C ALA A 27 14.01 12.53 11.93
N SER A 28 13.22 13.60 11.71
CA SER A 28 11.78 13.64 12.02
C SER A 28 10.90 13.09 10.89
N GLY A 29 11.48 12.75 9.73
CA GLY A 29 10.76 12.21 8.57
C GLY A 29 10.31 13.27 7.55
N GLU A 30 10.59 14.56 7.79
CA GLU A 30 10.38 15.61 6.78
C GLU A 30 11.36 15.42 5.62
N PHE A 31 10.89 15.55 4.38
CA PHE A 31 11.71 15.30 3.20
C PHE A 31 11.70 16.47 2.22
N ALA A 32 12.81 16.65 1.51
CA ALA A 32 12.90 17.55 0.37
C ALA A 32 12.40 16.86 -0.92
N SER A 33 12.18 17.63 -1.98
CA SER A 33 11.84 17.07 -3.30
C SER A 33 12.84 15.98 -3.73
N PRO A 34 12.37 14.81 -4.18
CA PRO A 34 13.24 13.75 -4.67
C PRO A 34 14.11 14.22 -5.85
N VAL A 35 15.36 13.75 -5.89
CA VAL A 35 16.28 13.98 -7.01
C VAL A 35 16.33 12.72 -7.88
N PHE A 36 16.25 12.89 -9.19
CA PHE A 36 16.24 11.82 -10.18
C PHE A 36 17.52 11.90 -11.00
N GLU A 37 18.44 10.95 -10.78
CA GLU A 37 19.74 10.94 -11.46
C GLU A 37 20.18 9.52 -11.81
N GLN A 38 21.03 9.37 -12.82
CA GLN A 38 21.59 8.06 -13.18
C GLN A 38 22.78 7.67 -12.30
N ASP A 39 23.55 8.66 -11.86
CA ASP A 39 24.82 8.47 -11.14
C ASP A 39 24.66 8.83 -9.65
N ASP A 40 25.27 8.02 -8.77
CA ASP A 40 25.17 8.20 -7.32
C ASP A 40 25.88 9.48 -6.86
N ALA A 41 27.02 9.84 -7.46
CA ALA A 41 27.75 11.05 -7.09
C ALA A 41 26.97 12.31 -7.47
N VAL A 42 26.38 12.34 -8.67
CA VAL A 42 25.53 13.46 -9.11
C VAL A 42 24.28 13.58 -8.23
N GLY A 43 23.60 12.47 -7.95
CA GLY A 43 22.40 12.45 -7.11
C GLY A 43 22.67 12.95 -5.68
N VAL A 44 23.74 12.47 -5.05
CA VAL A 44 24.14 12.90 -3.71
C VAL A 44 24.56 14.38 -3.70
N GLN A 45 25.35 14.83 -4.67
CA GLN A 45 25.74 16.23 -4.78
C GLN A 45 24.54 17.18 -4.91
N ALA A 46 23.54 16.80 -5.71
CA ALA A 46 22.31 17.57 -5.85
C ALA A 46 21.54 17.67 -4.52
N LEU A 47 21.50 16.59 -3.73
CA LEU A 47 20.87 16.62 -2.41
C LEU A 47 21.62 17.47 -1.37
N LEU A 48 22.91 17.72 -1.56
CA LEU A 48 23.71 18.59 -0.67
C LEU A 48 23.48 20.08 -0.93
N LEU A 49 22.85 20.47 -2.03
CA LEU A 49 22.61 21.88 -2.34
C LEU A 49 21.84 22.57 -1.20
N GLY A 50 22.46 23.62 -0.66
CA GLY A 50 21.91 24.44 0.43
C GLY A 50 21.98 23.81 1.83
N VAL A 51 22.78 22.76 2.05
CA VAL A 51 22.96 22.11 3.35
C VAL A 51 24.44 21.87 3.64
N GLU A 52 24.84 22.10 4.89
CA GLU A 52 26.21 21.86 5.34
C GLU A 52 26.51 20.37 5.46
N ALA A 53 27.66 19.91 4.98
CA ALA A 53 28.05 18.50 5.00
C ALA A 53 28.04 17.89 6.43
N SER A 54 28.31 18.70 7.45
CA SER A 54 28.29 18.27 8.86
C SER A 54 26.89 17.86 9.36
N GLU A 55 25.84 18.37 8.72
CA GLU A 55 24.44 18.13 9.08
C GLU A 55 23.83 16.91 8.39
N VAL A 56 24.62 16.20 7.57
CA VAL A 56 24.16 15.17 6.66
C VAL A 56 24.92 13.86 6.90
N CYS A 57 24.21 12.74 6.78
CA CYS A 57 24.81 11.42 6.60
C CYS A 57 24.18 10.65 5.44
N CYS A 58 24.94 9.77 4.83
CA CYS A 58 24.48 8.87 3.79
C CYS A 58 24.12 7.50 4.37
N GLU A 59 23.11 6.85 3.77
CA GLU A 59 22.86 5.44 4.09
C GLU A 59 24.02 4.53 3.63
N PRO A 60 24.16 3.32 4.21
CA PRO A 60 25.24 2.40 3.86
C PRO A 60 25.34 2.04 2.37
N ALA A 61 24.22 2.02 1.65
CA ALA A 61 24.20 1.75 0.21
C ALA A 61 24.92 2.83 -0.63
N LEU A 62 25.18 4.01 -0.06
CA LEU A 62 25.86 5.14 -0.70
C LEU A 62 27.27 5.37 -0.11
N ALA A 63 27.85 4.38 0.57
CA ALA A 63 29.11 4.53 1.31
C ALA A 63 30.29 5.00 0.43
N ASP A 64 30.45 4.44 -0.77
CA ASP A 64 31.55 4.79 -1.68
C ASP A 64 31.50 6.28 -2.09
N VAL A 65 30.31 6.77 -2.45
CA VAL A 65 30.10 8.17 -2.80
C VAL A 65 30.26 9.06 -1.57
N ALA A 66 29.72 8.65 -0.42
CA ALA A 66 29.88 9.39 0.83
C ALA A 66 31.35 9.58 1.19
N GLN A 67 32.18 8.55 1.03
CA GLN A 67 33.63 8.62 1.28
C GLN A 67 34.31 9.64 0.36
N SER A 68 34.00 9.61 -0.95
CA SER A 68 34.58 10.55 -1.93
C SER A 68 34.21 12.02 -1.67
N LEU A 69 33.07 12.26 -1.03
CA LEU A 69 32.55 13.58 -0.68
C LEU A 69 32.84 13.99 0.77
N GLY A 70 33.53 13.15 1.55
CA GLY A 70 33.84 13.41 2.95
C GLY A 70 32.62 13.41 3.88
N LEU A 71 31.55 12.68 3.52
CA LEU A 71 30.31 12.57 4.30
C LEU A 71 30.36 11.40 5.28
N ARG A 72 29.60 11.51 6.37
CA ARG A 72 29.41 10.41 7.31
C ARG A 72 28.47 9.35 6.73
N VAL A 73 28.71 8.09 7.06
CA VAL A 73 27.83 6.96 6.69
C VAL A 73 27.22 6.41 7.96
N GLU A 74 25.89 6.40 8.04
CA GLU A 74 25.15 5.90 9.19
C GLU A 74 23.86 5.20 8.72
N PRO A 75 23.42 4.10 9.37
CA PRO A 75 22.11 3.52 9.09
C PRO A 75 21.00 4.56 9.29
N PRO A 76 20.01 4.65 8.38
CA PRO A 76 18.92 5.59 8.53
C PRO A 76 18.03 5.23 9.72
N PRO A 77 17.50 6.22 10.46
CA PRO A 77 16.54 5.97 11.54
C PRO A 77 15.20 5.47 10.98
N GLU A 78 14.44 4.77 11.82
CA GLU A 78 13.14 4.19 11.46
C GLU A 78 12.16 5.21 10.85
N GLN A 79 12.18 6.44 11.36
CA GLN A 79 11.32 7.52 10.85
C GLN A 79 11.67 7.88 9.39
N ALA A 80 12.96 7.91 9.05
CA ALA A 80 13.42 8.17 7.69
C ALA A 80 13.10 6.99 6.76
N LEU A 81 13.22 5.76 7.26
CA LEU A 81 12.80 4.55 6.53
C LEU A 81 11.29 4.55 6.27
N THR A 82 10.47 4.93 7.25
CA THR A 82 9.01 5.07 7.09
C THR A 82 8.65 6.12 6.04
N ALA A 83 9.32 7.28 6.06
CA ALA A 83 9.14 8.31 5.03
C ALA A 83 9.56 7.81 3.63
N ARG A 84 10.70 7.10 3.55
CA ARG A 84 11.16 6.45 2.30
C ARG A 84 10.11 5.48 1.75
N ALA A 85 9.54 4.63 2.59
CA ALA A 85 8.50 3.69 2.18
C ALA A 85 7.22 4.39 1.68
N ALA A 86 6.82 5.48 2.33
CA ALA A 86 5.67 6.29 1.92
C ALA A 86 5.89 6.95 0.55
N ILE A 87 7.06 7.56 0.34
CA ILE A 87 7.44 8.15 -0.94
C ILE A 87 7.47 7.08 -2.04
N ALA A 88 8.10 5.93 -1.78
CA ALA A 88 8.16 4.83 -2.73
C ALA A 88 6.77 4.31 -3.12
N THR A 89 5.87 4.19 -2.14
CA THR A 89 4.46 3.80 -2.36
C THR A 89 3.75 4.82 -3.24
N PHE A 90 3.88 6.11 -2.95
CA PHE A 90 3.25 7.17 -3.72
C PHE A 90 3.78 7.25 -5.16
N MET A 91 5.08 7.07 -5.37
CA MET A 91 5.68 6.99 -6.70
C MET A 91 5.19 5.77 -7.48
N ALA A 92 5.07 4.62 -6.83
CA ALA A 92 4.51 3.43 -7.46
C ALA A 92 3.03 3.64 -7.85
N TRP A 93 2.28 4.34 -7.01
CA TRP A 93 0.90 4.73 -7.28
C TRP A 93 0.76 5.64 -8.50
N GLU A 94 1.68 6.58 -8.69
CA GLU A 94 1.73 7.44 -9.88
C GLU A 94 1.92 6.60 -11.14
N GLN A 95 2.85 5.65 -11.13
CA GLN A 95 3.09 4.72 -12.24
C GLN A 95 1.89 3.81 -12.54
N ARG A 96 1.05 3.55 -11.54
CA ARG A 96 -0.16 2.72 -11.65
C ARG A 96 -1.44 3.53 -11.86
N GLY A 97 -1.34 4.85 -11.97
CA GLY A 97 -2.49 5.72 -12.23
C GLY A 97 -3.43 5.94 -11.04
N VAL A 98 -2.99 5.68 -9.80
CA VAL A 98 -3.79 5.84 -8.57
C VAL A 98 -3.32 7.00 -7.68
N ALA A 99 -2.35 7.80 -8.13
CA ALA A 99 -1.81 8.94 -7.39
C ALA A 99 -2.86 10.03 -7.04
N ALA A 100 -4.00 10.08 -7.74
CA ALA A 100 -5.10 10.99 -7.44
C ALA A 100 -5.68 10.82 -6.02
N LEU A 101 -5.41 9.69 -5.35
CA LEU A 101 -5.78 9.46 -3.96
C LEU A 101 -4.99 10.30 -2.95
N GLY A 102 -3.82 10.80 -3.34
CA GLY A 102 -2.96 11.61 -2.47
C GLY A 102 -2.02 10.80 -1.56
N ALA A 103 -0.93 11.46 -1.15
CA ALA A 103 0.12 10.86 -0.33
C ALA A 103 -0.33 10.58 1.12
N ASP A 104 -1.28 11.34 1.64
CA ASP A 104 -1.89 11.11 2.95
C ASP A 104 -2.62 9.76 3.00
N LYS A 105 -3.31 9.39 1.91
CA LYS A 105 -3.94 8.07 1.79
C LYS A 105 -2.90 6.98 1.64
N ALA A 106 -1.83 7.19 0.86
CA ALA A 106 -0.74 6.22 0.74
C ALA A 106 -0.19 5.81 2.11
N LEU A 107 0.03 6.76 3.02
CA LEU A 107 0.45 6.47 4.40
C LEU A 107 -0.56 5.60 5.17
N LEU A 108 -1.86 5.93 5.08
CA LEU A 108 -2.91 5.14 5.74
C LEU A 108 -2.99 3.72 5.19
N PHE A 109 -2.83 3.53 3.88
CA PHE A 109 -2.78 2.21 3.27
C PHE A 109 -1.55 1.42 3.69
N VAL A 110 -0.36 2.04 3.76
CA VAL A 110 0.85 1.35 4.23
C VAL A 110 0.66 0.81 5.64
N GLN A 111 0.06 1.60 6.55
CA GLN A 111 -0.23 1.16 7.91
C GLN A 111 -1.26 0.03 7.93
N ALA A 112 -2.41 0.23 7.28
CA ALA A 112 -3.50 -0.75 7.26
C ALA A 112 -3.11 -2.07 6.58
N ALA A 113 -2.32 -2.00 5.50
CA ALA A 113 -1.79 -3.16 4.81
C ALA A 113 -0.77 -3.91 5.66
N THR A 114 0.02 -3.20 6.48
CA THR A 114 0.94 -3.85 7.45
C THR A 114 0.15 -4.62 8.50
N GLU A 115 -0.86 -4.00 9.13
CA GLU A 115 -1.74 -4.68 10.09
C GLU A 115 -2.41 -5.92 9.47
N PHE A 116 -2.96 -5.78 8.26
CA PHE A 116 -3.61 -6.88 7.54
C PHE A 116 -2.62 -7.99 7.13
N TRP A 117 -1.41 -7.61 6.70
CA TRP A 117 -0.38 -8.54 6.28
C TRP A 117 0.12 -9.41 7.44
N GLU A 118 0.29 -8.81 8.61
CA GLU A 118 0.70 -9.52 9.83
C GLU A 118 -0.39 -10.46 10.33
N ALA A 119 -1.67 -10.07 10.19
CA ALA A 119 -2.81 -10.89 10.61
C ALA A 119 -3.10 -12.07 9.67
N GLN A 120 -2.64 -12.02 8.42
CA GLN A 120 -2.77 -13.08 7.42
C GLN A 120 -4.18 -13.71 7.32
N PRO A 121 -5.28 -12.93 7.21
CA PRO A 121 -6.63 -13.48 7.24
C PRO A 121 -6.92 -14.48 6.11
N TRP A 122 -6.22 -14.39 4.98
CA TRP A 122 -6.32 -15.36 3.88
C TRP A 122 -5.86 -16.78 4.24
N THR A 123 -5.23 -16.98 5.40
CA THR A 123 -4.88 -18.31 5.92
C THR A 123 -6.05 -19.00 6.62
N HIS A 124 -7.12 -18.25 6.92
CA HIS A 124 -8.30 -18.74 7.65
C HIS A 124 -9.58 -18.68 6.83
N TRP A 125 -9.63 -17.78 5.86
CA TRP A 125 -10.77 -17.59 4.98
C TRP A 125 -10.31 -17.59 3.51
N ASP A 126 -11.10 -18.25 2.66
CA ASP A 126 -10.89 -18.26 1.21
C ASP A 126 -11.75 -17.21 0.49
N ASP A 127 -11.45 -17.03 -0.79
CA ASP A 127 -12.05 -16.04 -1.68
C ASP A 127 -13.52 -16.30 -2.02
N SER A 128 -14.09 -17.44 -1.62
CA SER A 128 -15.51 -17.77 -1.76
C SER A 128 -16.33 -17.53 -0.48
N GLN A 129 -15.72 -17.02 0.58
CA GLN A 129 -16.38 -16.80 1.87
C GLN A 129 -16.82 -15.35 2.05
N PRO A 130 -18.13 -15.05 2.09
CA PRO A 130 -18.61 -13.69 2.21
C PRO A 130 -18.50 -13.17 3.64
N PHE A 131 -17.86 -12.02 3.80
CA PHE A 131 -17.86 -11.20 5.01
C PHE A 131 -19.00 -10.18 4.92
N ALA A 132 -19.69 -9.92 6.02
CA ALA A 132 -20.64 -8.82 6.09
C ALA A 132 -19.93 -7.57 6.62
N ILE A 133 -19.85 -6.51 5.82
CA ILE A 133 -19.18 -5.26 6.20
C ILE A 133 -20.21 -4.15 6.22
N THR A 134 -20.58 -3.70 7.41
CA THR A 134 -21.53 -2.62 7.61
C THR A 134 -20.81 -1.35 8.01
N LEU A 135 -21.04 -0.28 7.24
CA LEU A 135 -20.55 1.06 7.51
C LEU A 135 -21.65 1.92 8.10
N SER A 136 -21.27 2.80 9.03
CA SER A 136 -22.16 3.80 9.62
C SER A 136 -21.39 5.09 9.91
N GLY A 137 -22.11 6.21 10.04
CA GLY A 137 -21.54 7.54 10.22
C GLY A 137 -21.60 8.37 8.92
N ALA A 138 -20.47 8.98 8.53
CA ALA A 138 -20.39 9.83 7.33
C ALA A 138 -20.78 9.11 6.03
N HIS A 139 -20.63 7.78 5.99
CA HIS A 139 -21.09 6.93 4.90
C HIS A 139 -21.78 5.69 5.49
N SER A 140 -23.02 5.44 5.06
CA SER A 140 -23.82 4.29 5.51
C SER A 140 -24.07 3.37 4.33
N HIS A 141 -23.44 2.20 4.34
CA HIS A 141 -23.58 1.18 3.30
C HIS A 141 -23.28 -0.20 3.88
N THR A 142 -23.77 -1.27 3.25
CA THR A 142 -23.35 -2.63 3.57
C THR A 142 -22.72 -3.26 2.34
N TYR A 143 -21.46 -3.64 2.47
CA TYR A 143 -20.70 -4.38 1.46
C TYR A 143 -20.71 -5.88 1.79
N GLU A 144 -20.69 -6.70 0.75
CA GLU A 144 -20.24 -8.08 0.83
C GLU A 144 -18.73 -8.10 0.60
N GLY A 145 -17.96 -8.49 1.62
CA GLY A 145 -16.51 -8.57 1.55
C GLY A 145 -16.01 -9.95 1.17
N SER A 146 -14.85 -10.03 0.53
CA SER A 146 -14.08 -11.25 0.35
C SER A 146 -12.60 -10.98 0.62
N VAL A 147 -11.93 -11.96 1.23
CA VAL A 147 -10.47 -11.99 1.38
C VAL A 147 -9.94 -12.94 0.34
N PHE A 148 -8.92 -12.54 -0.40
CA PHE A 148 -8.24 -13.41 -1.36
C PHE A 148 -6.74 -13.41 -1.10
N GLY A 149 -6.07 -14.48 -1.51
CA GLY A 149 -4.64 -14.69 -1.25
C GLY A 149 -4.28 -16.17 -1.08
N GLY A 150 -3.02 -16.43 -0.70
CA GLY A 150 -2.52 -17.78 -0.42
C GLY A 150 -2.18 -18.63 -1.66
N GLY A 151 -2.05 -18.01 -2.83
CA GLY A 151 -1.48 -18.63 -4.03
C GLY A 151 -0.02 -18.20 -4.24
N ASP A 152 0.75 -19.03 -4.95
CA ASP A 152 2.20 -18.81 -5.19
C ASP A 152 2.52 -17.52 -5.97
N GLU A 153 1.54 -16.95 -6.68
CA GLU A 153 1.70 -15.73 -7.50
C GLU A 153 1.52 -14.41 -6.71
N GLY A 154 1.18 -14.50 -5.42
CA GLY A 154 0.87 -13.35 -4.57
C GLY A 154 -0.48 -12.70 -4.91
N GLY A 155 -0.67 -11.45 -4.49
CA GLY A 155 -1.90 -10.69 -4.74
C GLY A 155 -2.93 -10.84 -3.63
N GLU A 156 -2.48 -11.02 -2.39
CA GLU A 156 -3.33 -11.05 -1.21
C GLU A 156 -4.10 -9.73 -1.08
N GLY A 157 -5.31 -9.76 -0.52
CA GLY A 157 -6.08 -8.54 -0.43
C GLY A 157 -7.53 -8.74 -0.05
N ILE A 158 -8.31 -7.68 -0.28
CA ILE A 158 -9.73 -7.65 0.00
C ILE A 158 -10.49 -7.06 -1.17
N ALA A 159 -11.71 -7.54 -1.41
CA ALA A 159 -12.68 -6.94 -2.34
C ALA A 159 -13.99 -6.72 -1.60
N LEU A 160 -14.59 -5.54 -1.79
CA LEU A 160 -15.86 -5.12 -1.21
C LEU A 160 -16.86 -4.90 -2.34
N TYR A 161 -17.82 -5.82 -2.46
CA TYR A 161 -18.87 -5.77 -3.47
C TYR A 161 -20.05 -4.96 -2.95
N GLU A 162 -20.60 -4.11 -3.82
CA GLU A 162 -21.70 -3.19 -3.45
C GLU A 162 -23.02 -3.92 -3.15
N GLN A 163 -23.18 -5.17 -3.62
CA GLN A 163 -24.42 -5.93 -3.52
C GLN A 163 -24.19 -7.26 -2.80
N SER A 164 -25.17 -7.67 -2.00
CA SER A 164 -25.20 -9.01 -1.40
C SER A 164 -25.41 -10.08 -2.48
N GLY A 165 -24.71 -11.21 -2.37
CA GLY A 165 -24.72 -12.29 -3.36
C GLY A 165 -23.82 -12.02 -4.56
N ALA A 166 -23.11 -10.90 -4.60
CA ALA A 166 -22.18 -10.57 -5.69
C ALA A 166 -21.03 -11.59 -5.79
N LEU A 167 -20.59 -12.17 -4.67
CA LEU A 167 -19.55 -13.19 -4.65
C LEU A 167 -20.02 -14.48 -5.33
N GLN A 168 -21.26 -14.89 -5.10
CA GLN A 168 -21.86 -16.02 -5.79
C GLN A 168 -21.92 -15.76 -7.31
N VAL A 169 -22.39 -14.58 -7.71
CA VAL A 169 -22.44 -14.18 -9.13
C VAL A 169 -21.04 -14.18 -9.74
N LEU A 170 -20.03 -13.67 -9.02
CA LEU A 170 -18.64 -13.67 -9.48
C LEU A 170 -18.14 -15.09 -9.74
N MET A 171 -18.35 -16.01 -8.79
CA MET A 171 -17.94 -17.41 -8.93
C MET A 171 -18.63 -18.09 -10.12
N GLU A 172 -19.92 -17.83 -10.33
CA GLU A 172 -20.67 -18.35 -11.48
C GLU A 172 -20.12 -17.83 -12.81
N LEU A 173 -19.80 -16.53 -12.88
CA LEU A 173 -19.21 -15.92 -14.08
C LEU A 173 -17.81 -16.46 -14.37
N GLN A 174 -16.98 -16.64 -13.34
CA GLN A 174 -15.65 -17.23 -13.47
C GLN A 174 -15.73 -18.69 -13.92
N GLY A 175 -16.61 -19.49 -13.33
CA GLY A 175 -16.84 -20.88 -13.74
C GLY A 175 -17.34 -21.04 -15.17
N GLN A 176 -18.02 -20.02 -15.70
CA GLN A 176 -18.46 -19.94 -17.10
C GLN A 176 -17.41 -19.35 -18.06
N GLY A 177 -16.20 -19.02 -17.57
CA GLY A 177 -15.16 -18.38 -18.37
C GLY A 177 -15.48 -16.94 -18.79
N LYS A 178 -16.46 -16.29 -18.15
CA LYS A 178 -16.92 -14.93 -18.48
C LYS A 178 -16.10 -13.86 -17.76
N GLY A 179 -14.78 -13.89 -17.92
CA GLY A 179 -13.85 -13.00 -17.21
C GLY A 179 -14.18 -11.50 -17.35
N ARG A 180 -14.61 -11.05 -18.53
CA ARG A 180 -15.03 -9.64 -18.74
C ARG A 180 -16.28 -9.25 -17.95
N ALA A 181 -17.22 -10.18 -17.77
CA ALA A 181 -18.42 -9.91 -16.97
C ALA A 181 -18.07 -9.93 -15.47
N ALA A 182 -17.17 -10.83 -15.05
CA ALA A 182 -16.64 -10.87 -13.69
C ALA A 182 -15.95 -9.55 -13.30
N THR A 183 -15.13 -8.98 -14.19
CA THR A 183 -14.46 -7.68 -13.93
C THR A 183 -15.41 -6.48 -14.02
N ALA A 184 -16.61 -6.65 -14.56
CA ALA A 184 -17.63 -5.60 -14.63
C ALA A 184 -18.48 -5.50 -13.35
N LEU A 185 -18.34 -6.45 -12.41
CA LEU A 185 -19.02 -6.39 -11.12
C LEU A 185 -18.49 -5.20 -10.30
N PRO A 186 -19.37 -4.29 -9.83
CA PRO A 186 -18.97 -3.16 -9.00
C PRO A 186 -18.34 -3.62 -7.69
N ALA A 187 -17.08 -3.25 -7.49
CA ALA A 187 -16.37 -3.49 -6.25
C ALA A 187 -15.26 -2.45 -6.05
N ILE A 188 -14.92 -2.22 -4.79
CA ILE A 188 -13.68 -1.56 -4.40
C ILE A 188 -12.78 -2.61 -3.75
N ALA A 189 -11.49 -2.57 -4.05
CA ALA A 189 -10.54 -3.58 -3.59
C ALA A 189 -9.18 -2.98 -3.25
N VAL A 190 -8.41 -3.72 -2.47
CA VAL A 190 -6.98 -3.49 -2.30
C VAL A 190 -6.27 -4.80 -2.57
N THR A 191 -5.31 -4.78 -3.48
CA THR A 191 -4.35 -5.88 -3.65
C THR A 191 -3.04 -5.51 -2.98
N LEU A 192 -2.32 -6.53 -2.51
CA LEU A 192 -0.98 -6.44 -1.95
C LEU A 192 0.00 -6.97 -3.01
N ASP A 193 0.48 -6.07 -3.86
CA ASP A 193 1.32 -6.39 -5.00
C ASP A 193 2.78 -6.61 -4.58
N HIS A 194 3.46 -7.57 -5.22
CA HIS A 194 4.92 -7.76 -5.06
C HIS A 194 5.75 -6.87 -6.01
N ARG A 195 5.13 -5.89 -6.69
CA ARG A 195 5.77 -4.99 -7.65
C ARG A 195 5.27 -3.55 -7.54
N PRO A 196 6.12 -2.55 -7.82
CA PRO A 196 7.52 -2.68 -8.26
C PRO A 196 8.47 -2.97 -7.09
N SER A 197 9.64 -3.58 -7.39
CA SER A 197 10.59 -4.04 -6.37
C SER A 197 11.10 -2.89 -5.48
N TYR A 198 11.39 -1.72 -6.05
CA TYR A 198 11.86 -0.56 -5.26
C TYR A 198 10.87 -0.16 -4.15
N ALA A 199 9.56 -0.26 -4.40
CA ALA A 199 8.55 0.08 -3.41
C ALA A 199 8.43 -1.01 -2.35
N VAL A 200 8.46 -2.28 -2.78
CA VAL A 200 8.42 -3.44 -1.87
C VAL A 200 9.65 -3.49 -0.96
N GLU A 201 10.84 -3.23 -1.50
CA GLU A 201 12.10 -3.16 -0.74
C GLU A 201 12.09 -1.99 0.24
N ALA A 202 11.59 -0.83 -0.17
CA ALA A 202 11.46 0.32 0.73
C ALA A 202 10.49 0.03 1.89
N LEU A 203 9.37 -0.65 1.63
CA LEU A 203 8.42 -1.09 2.65
C LEU A 203 9.05 -2.11 3.61
N ALA A 204 9.73 -3.13 3.07
CA ALA A 204 10.40 -4.14 3.87
C ALA A 204 11.49 -3.53 4.77
N ALA A 205 12.30 -2.61 4.23
CA ALA A 205 13.32 -1.90 4.99
C ALA A 205 12.75 -1.02 6.10
N ALA A 206 11.49 -0.58 5.97
CA ALA A 206 10.77 0.18 7.00
C ALA A 206 9.97 -0.71 7.96
N HIS A 207 10.21 -2.04 7.97
CA HIS A 207 9.46 -3.01 8.76
C HIS A 207 7.94 -2.94 8.53
N ARG A 208 7.54 -2.68 7.28
CA ARG A 208 6.14 -2.71 6.82
C ARG A 208 5.86 -4.00 6.05
N ALA A 209 4.60 -4.21 5.69
CA ALA A 209 4.23 -5.29 4.76
C ALA A 209 5.15 -5.25 3.53
N PRO A 210 5.86 -6.35 3.17
CA PRO A 210 6.69 -6.43 1.97
C PRO A 210 5.82 -6.63 0.72
N ARG A 211 4.78 -5.80 0.60
CA ARG A 211 3.80 -5.75 -0.48
C ARG A 211 3.27 -4.33 -0.64
N LEU A 212 3.19 -3.86 -1.88
CA LEU A 212 2.62 -2.57 -2.22
C LEU A 212 1.08 -2.66 -2.13
N PRO A 213 0.41 -1.89 -1.24
CA PRO A 213 -1.03 -1.79 -1.29
C PRO A 213 -1.47 -1.01 -2.54
N LEU A 214 -2.31 -1.63 -3.37
CA LEU A 214 -2.86 -1.03 -4.58
C LEU A 214 -4.40 -0.97 -4.49
N PRO A 215 -4.96 0.19 -4.13
CA PRO A 215 -6.41 0.39 -4.13
C PRO A 215 -6.93 0.51 -5.56
N LEU A 216 -8.01 -0.21 -5.88
CA LEU A 216 -8.62 -0.26 -7.20
C LEU A 216 -10.14 -0.36 -7.13
N LYS A 217 -10.82 0.11 -8.16
CA LYS A 217 -12.27 0.01 -8.33
C LYS A 217 -12.61 -0.69 -9.63
N THR A 218 -13.50 -1.67 -9.57
CA THR A 218 -14.07 -2.37 -10.73
C THR A 218 -15.51 -1.94 -10.96
N GLY A 219 -16.00 -2.11 -12.18
CA GLY A 219 -17.38 -1.82 -12.54
C GLY A 219 -17.60 -1.87 -14.05
N PRO A 220 -18.79 -1.48 -14.54
CA PRO A 220 -19.14 -1.54 -15.96
C PRO A 220 -18.19 -0.77 -16.89
N SER A 221 -17.56 0.29 -16.38
CA SER A 221 -16.57 1.10 -17.09
C SER A 221 -15.16 0.51 -17.08
N GLY A 222 -14.94 -0.64 -16.43
CA GLY A 222 -13.64 -1.28 -16.26
C GLY A 222 -12.94 -0.87 -14.96
N LEU A 223 -11.61 -0.97 -14.96
CA LEU A 223 -10.76 -0.60 -13.82
C LEU A 223 -10.65 0.92 -13.70
N SER A 224 -10.79 1.43 -12.48
CA SER A 224 -10.71 2.85 -12.15
C SER A 224 -10.11 3.05 -10.74
N VAL A 225 -9.85 4.31 -10.40
CA VAL A 225 -9.35 4.70 -9.07
C VAL A 225 -10.54 4.85 -8.12
N PRO A 226 -10.48 4.31 -6.89
CA PRO A 226 -11.49 4.59 -5.87
C PRO A 226 -11.59 6.10 -5.57
N SER A 227 -12.77 6.55 -5.18
CA SER A 227 -12.95 7.90 -4.63
C SER A 227 -12.23 8.03 -3.27
N PRO A 228 -11.98 9.27 -2.79
CA PRO A 228 -11.36 9.47 -1.48
C PRO A 228 -12.12 8.81 -0.32
N MET A 229 -13.45 8.79 -0.36
CA MET A 229 -14.28 8.11 0.65
C MET A 229 -14.12 6.59 0.56
N GLU A 230 -14.18 6.01 -0.65
CA GLU A 230 -13.96 4.57 -0.85
C GLU A 230 -12.56 4.14 -0.39
N ALA A 231 -11.54 4.98 -0.59
CA ALA A 231 -10.20 4.73 -0.06
C ALA A 231 -10.19 4.67 1.48
N VAL A 232 -10.92 5.55 2.17
CA VAL A 232 -11.08 5.52 3.63
C VAL A 232 -11.82 4.25 4.07
N VAL A 233 -12.85 3.84 3.34
CA VAL A 233 -13.57 2.59 3.58
C VAL A 233 -12.64 1.38 3.49
N LEU A 234 -11.81 1.31 2.44
CA LEU A 234 -10.84 0.23 2.25
C LEU A 234 -9.82 0.18 3.40
N VAL A 235 -9.24 1.33 3.77
CA VAL A 235 -8.33 1.44 4.93
C VAL A 235 -9.01 0.94 6.20
N ALA A 236 -10.20 1.44 6.51
CA ALA A 236 -10.92 1.06 7.73
C ALA A 236 -11.25 -0.43 7.76
N THR A 237 -11.59 -0.99 6.60
CA THR A 237 -11.92 -2.41 6.46
C THR A 237 -10.69 -3.30 6.61
N LEU A 238 -9.56 -2.97 5.98
CA LEU A 238 -8.29 -3.68 6.17
C LEU A 238 -7.93 -3.79 7.66
N ARG A 239 -7.99 -2.67 8.38
CA ARG A 239 -7.69 -2.61 9.83
C ARG A 239 -8.71 -3.36 10.70
N ALA A 240 -9.97 -3.41 10.27
CA ALA A 240 -10.99 -4.19 10.97
C ALA A 240 -10.76 -5.69 10.74
N MET A 241 -10.46 -6.09 9.51
CA MET A 241 -10.17 -7.48 9.15
C MET A 241 -8.89 -8.01 9.79
N ALA A 242 -7.87 -7.15 9.96
CA ALA A 242 -6.65 -7.48 10.67
C ALA A 242 -6.86 -7.88 12.15
N ARG A 243 -8.01 -7.55 12.74
CA ARG A 243 -8.35 -7.90 14.13
C ARG A 243 -9.25 -9.13 14.25
N LEU A 244 -9.69 -9.70 13.13
CA LEU A 244 -10.47 -10.93 13.14
C LEU A 244 -9.57 -12.12 13.44
N THR A 245 -10.10 -13.08 14.17
CA THR A 245 -9.46 -14.38 14.37
C THR A 245 -10.49 -15.49 14.15
N PRO A 246 -10.07 -16.75 13.97
CA PRO A 246 -10.98 -17.89 13.87
C PRO A 246 -12.00 -17.97 15.02
N SER A 247 -11.61 -17.56 16.23
CA SER A 247 -12.46 -17.54 17.43
C SER A 247 -13.18 -16.21 17.66
N HIS A 248 -12.69 -15.10 17.10
CA HIS A 248 -13.27 -13.77 17.20
C HIS A 248 -13.62 -13.22 15.82
N ARG A 249 -14.85 -13.52 15.39
CA ARG A 249 -15.34 -13.29 14.01
C ARG A 249 -16.12 -11.99 13.83
N GLU A 250 -16.15 -11.13 14.82
CA GLU A 250 -16.87 -9.86 14.73
C GLU A 250 -16.00 -8.75 15.31
N VAL A 251 -15.76 -7.71 14.51
CA VAL A 251 -14.99 -6.54 14.93
C VAL A 251 -15.78 -5.29 14.61
N LEU A 252 -15.86 -4.38 15.59
CA LEU A 252 -16.28 -3.00 15.38
C LEU A 252 -15.04 -2.11 15.45
N SER A 253 -14.83 -1.33 14.40
CA SER A 253 -13.74 -0.37 14.29
C SER A 253 -14.30 1.02 14.04
N THR A 254 -13.71 2.03 14.66
CA THR A 254 -13.97 3.44 14.32
C THR A 254 -12.71 4.02 13.71
N LEU A 255 -12.85 4.69 12.56
CA LEU A 255 -11.80 5.46 11.93
C LEU A 255 -12.23 6.93 11.89
N VAL A 256 -11.31 7.82 12.23
CA VAL A 256 -11.47 9.26 12.07
C VAL A 256 -10.56 9.70 10.93
N ALA A 257 -11.15 10.29 9.88
CA ALA A 257 -10.42 10.82 8.73
C ALA A 257 -10.80 12.30 8.56
N GLY A 258 -9.94 13.21 9.04
CA GLY A 258 -10.28 14.63 9.11
C GLY A 258 -11.40 14.90 10.12
N SER A 259 -12.48 15.56 9.70
CA SER A 259 -13.66 15.85 10.53
C SER A 259 -14.73 14.75 10.50
N GLU A 260 -14.55 13.71 9.68
CA GLU A 260 -15.55 12.65 9.50
C GLU A 260 -15.19 11.41 10.33
N GLN A 261 -16.22 10.83 10.95
CA GLN A 261 -16.13 9.57 11.69
C GLN A 261 -16.86 8.48 10.90
N LEU A 262 -16.13 7.39 10.63
CA LEU A 262 -16.64 6.19 9.98
C LEU A 262 -16.53 5.03 10.95
N ALA A 263 -17.64 4.36 11.23
CA ALA A 263 -17.66 3.11 11.98
C ALA A 263 -17.86 1.93 11.02
N VAL A 264 -16.96 0.96 11.10
CA VAL A 264 -16.95 -0.25 10.27
C VAL A 264 -17.13 -1.46 11.17
N ARG A 265 -18.22 -2.19 10.95
CA ARG A 265 -18.47 -3.48 11.57
C ARG A 265 -18.21 -4.58 10.54
N VAL A 266 -17.32 -5.51 10.86
CA VAL A 266 -17.03 -6.66 10.01
C VAL A 266 -17.45 -7.93 10.74
N ILE A 267 -18.26 -8.76 10.09
CA ILE A 267 -18.59 -10.11 10.53
C ILE A 267 -17.97 -11.10 9.55
N ALA A 268 -17.09 -11.95 10.04
CA ALA A 268 -16.50 -13.04 9.28
C ALA A 268 -17.40 -14.28 9.29
N PRO A 269 -17.42 -15.04 8.19
CA PRO A 269 -18.02 -16.36 8.16
C PRO A 269 -17.19 -17.34 9.02
N ALA A 270 -17.71 -18.55 9.25
CA ALA A 270 -16.92 -19.60 9.89
C ALA A 270 -15.67 -19.88 9.05
N PRO A 271 -14.46 -19.94 9.63
CA PRO A 271 -13.23 -20.14 8.86
C PRO A 271 -13.24 -21.50 8.19
N ARG A 272 -12.72 -21.57 6.96
CA ARG A 272 -12.41 -22.83 6.28
C ARG A 272 -10.90 -22.99 6.35
N ILE A 273 -10.46 -23.77 7.33
CA ILE A 273 -9.04 -24.02 7.56
C ILE A 273 -8.45 -24.67 6.30
N ARG A 274 -7.54 -23.96 5.63
CA ARG A 274 -6.62 -24.56 4.67
C ARG A 274 -5.43 -25.07 5.49
N ASN A 275 -5.39 -26.38 5.76
CA ASN A 275 -4.22 -27.04 6.32
C ASN A 275 -3.14 -27.20 5.25
#